data_AF-A0A965U0T3-F1
#
_entry.id   AF-A0A965U0T3-F1
#
_cell.length_a   1.000
_cell.length_b   1.000
_cell.length_c   1.000
_cell.angle_alpha   90.00
_cell.angle_beta   90.00
_cell.angle_gamma   90.00
#
_symmetry.space_group_name_H-M   'P 1'
#
loop_
_entity.id
_entity.type
_entity.pdbx_description
1 polymer ?
#
loop_
_entity_poly.entity_id
_entity_poly.type
_entity_poly.pdbx_seq_one_letter_code
_entity_poly.pdbx_strand_id
1 'polypeptide(L)'
;LEQAGVNFCLTDDNDANTKYLPMHVGLAMGYGLSEQTAFEAVTIRPARLLGLADRIGSLEPGKDADLAIWNGHPFSNMTRCEKTIIDGEIYDNFADTVTFSF
;
A
#
# COMPACT_ATOMS: atom_id res chain seq x y z
N LEU A 1 5.08 -8.79 17.50
CA LEU A 1 5.87 -9.44 16.43
C LEU A 1 7.12 -8.64 16.11
N GLU A 2 6.99 -7.36 15.75
CA GLU A 2 8.13 -6.48 15.46
C GLU A 2 9.16 -6.42 16.62
N GLN A 3 8.72 -6.12 17.84
CA GLN A 3 9.61 -6.08 19.02
C GLN A 3 10.32 -7.41 19.31
N ALA A 4 9.74 -8.52 18.84
CA ALA A 4 10.32 -9.85 18.97
C ALA A 4 11.23 -10.22 17.77
N GLY A 5 11.45 -9.31 16.83
CA GLY A 5 12.25 -9.56 15.62
C GLY A 5 11.62 -10.54 14.64
N VAL A 6 10.32 -10.82 14.76
CA VAL A 6 9.61 -11.76 13.89
C VAL A 6 9.28 -11.08 12.57
N ASN A 7 9.56 -11.76 11.45
CA ASN A 7 9.13 -11.33 10.13
C ASN A 7 7.65 -11.68 9.90
N PHE A 8 6.86 -10.73 9.42
CA PHE A 8 5.43 -10.90 9.14
C PHE A 8 4.97 -9.99 8.00
N CYS A 9 3.84 -10.35 7.40
CA CYS A 9 3.12 -9.56 6.41
C CYS A 9 1.77 -9.13 6.99
N LEU A 10 1.21 -8.04 6.48
CA LEU A 10 -0.16 -7.61 6.79
C LEU A 10 -1.03 -7.84 5.55
N THR A 11 -2.22 -8.40 5.78
CA THR A 11 -3.21 -8.68 4.75
C THR A 11 -4.60 -8.41 5.28
N ASP A 12 -5.54 -8.16 4.37
CA ASP A 12 -6.97 -8.18 4.66
C ASP A 12 -7.52 -9.50 4.09
N ASP A 13 -8.03 -10.38 4.96
CA ASP A 13 -8.44 -11.74 4.61
C ASP A 13 -9.87 -11.79 4.01
N ASN A 14 -10.17 -10.85 3.10
CA ASN A 14 -11.45 -10.75 2.41
C ASN A 14 -11.36 -9.91 1.12
N ASP A 15 -11.69 -10.55 -0.01
CA ASP A 15 -11.64 -9.95 -1.37
C ASP A 15 -12.38 -8.61 -1.49
N ALA A 16 -13.51 -8.43 -0.81
CA ALA A 16 -14.30 -7.19 -0.92
C ALA A 16 -13.74 -6.03 -0.07
N ASN A 17 -12.86 -6.35 0.88
CA ASN A 17 -12.42 -5.47 1.95
C ASN A 17 -10.94 -5.09 1.89
N THR A 18 -10.15 -5.61 0.95
CA THR A 18 -8.74 -5.24 0.77
C THR A 18 -8.50 -3.73 0.68
N LYS A 19 -9.48 -2.96 0.21
CA LYS A 19 -9.46 -1.48 0.23
C LYS A 19 -9.28 -0.86 1.63
N TYR A 20 -9.59 -1.60 2.69
CA TYR A 20 -9.46 -1.17 4.08
C TYR A 20 -8.10 -1.52 4.69
N LEU A 21 -7.26 -2.30 4.01
CA LEU A 21 -5.92 -2.66 4.49
C LEU A 21 -5.09 -1.44 4.96
N PRO A 22 -5.03 -0.31 4.22
CA PRO A 22 -4.26 0.86 4.67
C PRO A 22 -4.72 1.40 6.03
N MET A 23 -6.03 1.34 6.33
CA MET A 23 -6.58 1.73 7.62
C MET A 23 -6.17 0.76 8.73
N HIS A 24 -6.18 -0.55 8.46
CA HIS A 24 -5.72 -1.56 9.42
C HIS A 24 -4.22 -1.42 9.73
N VAL A 25 -3.42 -1.08 8.72
CA VAL A 25 -1.98 -0.78 8.91
C VAL A 25 -1.81 0.47 9.77
N GLY A 26 -2.57 1.54 9.50
CA GLY A 26 -2.55 2.76 10.31
C GLY A 26 -2.95 2.50 11.78
N LEU A 27 -3.93 1.62 12.00
CA LEU A 27 -4.32 1.18 13.34
C LEU A 27 -3.16 0.45 14.03
N ALA A 28 -2.47 -0.45 13.33
CA ALA A 28 -1.31 -1.15 13.89
C ALA A 28 -0.17 -0.18 14.26
N MET A 29 0.06 0.86 13.47
CA MET A 29 1.00 1.94 13.80
C MET A 29 0.59 2.67 15.08
N GLY A 30 -0.70 2.94 15.26
CA GLY A 30 -1.25 3.51 16.51
C GLY A 30 -0.99 2.65 17.75
N TYR A 31 -0.77 1.34 17.58
CA TYR A 31 -0.40 0.42 18.66
C TYR A 31 1.12 0.15 18.76
N GLY A 32 1.95 0.92 18.06
CA GLY A 32 3.40 0.88 18.20
C GLY A 32 4.14 0.08 17.12
N LEU A 33 3.49 -0.25 16.00
CA LEU A 33 4.18 -0.70 14.81
C LEU A 33 4.97 0.46 14.18
N SER A 34 6.26 0.28 13.90
CA SER A 34 7.02 1.33 13.21
C SER A 34 6.53 1.55 11.78
N GLU A 35 6.61 2.79 11.30
CA GLU A 35 6.23 3.15 9.92
C GLU A 35 7.04 2.35 8.88
N GLN A 36 8.34 2.19 9.11
CA GLN A 36 9.18 1.39 8.22
C GLN A 36 8.69 -0.06 8.13
N THR A 37 8.46 -0.72 9.26
CA THR A 37 7.93 -2.09 9.28
C THR A 37 6.53 -2.15 8.66
N ALA A 38 5.69 -1.14 8.86
CA ALA A 38 4.37 -1.05 8.26
C ALA A 38 4.44 -1.07 6.72
N PHE A 39 5.29 -0.23 6.12
CA PHE A 39 5.54 -0.25 4.68
C PHE A 39 6.11 -1.60 4.23
N GLU A 40 7.14 -2.11 4.90
CA GLU A 40 7.75 -3.39 4.53
C GLU A 40 6.75 -4.55 4.56
N ALA A 41 5.86 -4.58 5.57
CA ALA A 41 4.87 -5.64 5.79
C ALA A 41 3.77 -5.70 4.73
N VAL A 42 3.56 -4.63 3.97
CA VAL A 42 2.60 -4.60 2.83
C VAL A 42 3.27 -4.47 1.47
N THR A 43 4.60 -4.41 1.40
CA THR A 43 5.36 -4.26 0.14
C THR A 43 6.42 -5.36 -0.03
N ILE A 44 7.66 -5.12 0.45
CA ILE A 44 8.79 -5.99 0.15
C ILE A 44 8.73 -7.34 0.88
N ARG A 45 8.12 -7.43 2.06
CA ARG A 45 8.01 -8.70 2.81
C ARG A 45 7.08 -9.70 2.11
N PRO A 46 5.85 -9.34 1.69
CA PRO A 46 5.03 -10.26 0.89
C PRO A 46 5.68 -10.58 -0.46
N ALA A 47 6.35 -9.64 -1.12
CA ALA A 47 7.08 -9.92 -2.35
C ALA A 47 8.20 -10.96 -2.14
N ARG A 48 8.98 -10.86 -1.05
CA ARG A 48 9.98 -11.86 -0.66
C ARG A 48 9.35 -13.21 -0.32
N LEU A 49 8.25 -13.21 0.44
CA LEU A 49 7.52 -14.43 0.79
C LEU A 49 7.03 -15.20 -0.44
N LEU A 50 6.60 -14.48 -1.47
CA LEU A 50 6.12 -15.03 -2.74
C LEU A 50 7.22 -15.32 -3.76
N GLY A 51 8.49 -14.99 -3.46
CA GLY A 51 9.60 -15.15 -4.41
C GLY A 51 9.58 -14.15 -5.57
N LEU A 52 8.93 -13.00 -5.39
CA LEU A 52 8.75 -11.95 -6.40
C LEU A 52 9.55 -10.67 -6.12
N ALA A 53 10.42 -10.68 -5.11
CA ALA A 53 11.16 -9.49 -4.67
C ALA A 53 12.11 -8.90 -5.73
N ASP A 54 12.52 -9.70 -6.72
CA ASP A 54 13.32 -9.23 -7.86
C ASP A 54 12.49 -8.41 -8.86
N ARG A 55 11.16 -8.51 -8.79
CA ARG A 55 10.23 -7.85 -9.71
C ARG A 55 9.42 -6.74 -9.05
N ILE A 56 8.96 -6.93 -7.82
CA ILE A 56 8.01 -6.02 -7.15
C ILE A 56 8.35 -5.77 -5.68
N GLY A 57 7.64 -4.82 -5.08
CA GLY A 57 7.64 -4.58 -3.64
C GLY A 57 8.69 -3.59 -3.13
N SER A 58 9.52 -2.99 -4.00
CA SER A 58 10.35 -1.83 -3.67
C SER A 58 10.61 -0.94 -4.88
N LEU A 59 11.03 0.31 -4.62
CA LEU A 59 11.31 1.31 -5.64
C LEU A 59 12.78 1.24 -6.06
N GLU A 60 13.10 0.33 -6.99
CA GLU A 60 14.46 0.08 -7.48
C GLU A 60 14.46 -0.03 -9.01
N PRO A 61 15.51 0.48 -9.70
CA PRO A 61 15.64 0.30 -11.15
C PRO A 61 15.62 -1.17 -11.57
N GLY A 62 14.88 -1.47 -12.63
CA GLY A 62 14.75 -2.83 -13.18
C GLY A 62 13.56 -3.64 -12.67
N LYS A 63 12.79 -3.10 -11.70
CA LYS A 63 11.52 -3.66 -11.21
C LYS A 63 10.32 -3.21 -12.02
N ASP A 64 9.22 -3.95 -11.89
CA ASP A 64 7.93 -3.60 -12.47
C ASP A 64 7.47 -2.26 -11.86
N ALA A 65 6.90 -1.38 -12.69
CA ALA A 65 6.52 -0.03 -12.29
C ALA A 65 5.15 0.00 -11.59
N ASP A 66 5.05 -0.74 -10.48
CA ASP A 66 3.84 -0.86 -9.66
C ASP A 66 3.86 0.17 -8.52
N LEU A 67 3.02 1.20 -8.63
CA LEU A 67 3.02 2.35 -7.72
C LEU A 67 1.60 2.72 -7.29
N ALA A 68 1.46 3.17 -6.05
CA ALA A 68 0.25 3.81 -5.55
C ALA A 68 0.57 5.25 -5.17
N ILE A 69 -0.12 6.22 -5.77
CA ILE A 69 0.09 7.65 -5.55
C ILE A 69 -1.00 8.17 -4.61
N TRP A 70 -0.59 8.73 -3.48
CA TRP A 70 -1.49 9.20 -2.43
C TRP A 70 -1.37 10.71 -2.27
N ASN A 71 -2.48 11.38 -1.91
CA ASN A 71 -2.49 12.82 -1.63
C ASN A 71 -2.05 13.18 -0.20
N GLY A 72 -1.48 12.21 0.51
CA GLY A 72 -1.11 12.29 1.92
C GLY A 72 -0.45 10.98 2.36
N HIS A 73 -0.30 10.81 3.67
CA HIS A 73 0.32 9.61 4.22
C HIS A 73 -0.57 8.37 3.98
N PRO A 74 -0.12 7.31 3.27
CA PRO A 74 -0.97 6.19 2.82
C PRO A 74 -1.80 5.48 3.90
N PHE A 75 -1.28 5.41 5.13
CA PHE A 75 -1.95 4.76 6.26
C PHE A 75 -2.84 5.71 7.10
N SER A 76 -3.10 6.93 6.62
CA SER A 76 -4.04 7.85 7.24
C SER A 76 -5.47 7.61 6.74
N ASN A 77 -6.45 7.75 7.61
CA ASN A 77 -7.87 7.73 7.22
C ASN A 77 -8.31 8.98 6.44
N MET A 78 -7.49 10.04 6.42
CA MET A 78 -7.80 11.31 5.73
C MET A 78 -7.16 11.40 4.33
N THR A 79 -6.46 10.36 3.89
CA THR A 79 -5.83 10.32 2.56
C THR A 79 -6.63 9.46 1.59
N ARG A 80 -6.39 9.68 0.29
CA ARG A 80 -6.89 8.85 -0.79
C ARG A 80 -5.75 8.47 -1.74
N CYS A 81 -5.86 7.28 -2.33
CA CYS A 81 -5.00 6.86 -3.43
C CYS A 81 -5.54 7.50 -4.72
N GLU A 82 -4.86 8.51 -5.25
CA GLU A 82 -5.31 9.26 -6.42
C GLU A 82 -5.08 8.50 -7.72
N LYS A 83 -3.96 7.80 -7.81
CA LYS A 83 -3.58 7.04 -9.02
C LYS A 83 -2.93 5.73 -8.62
N THR A 84 -3.19 4.71 -9.43
CA THR A 84 -2.48 3.44 -9.37
C THR A 84 -1.72 3.28 -10.68
N ILE A 85 -0.46 2.90 -10.62
CA ILE A 85 0.35 2.59 -11.79
C ILE A 85 0.61 1.09 -11.74
N ILE A 86 0.28 0.37 -12.80
CA ILE A 86 0.42 -1.09 -12.91
C ILE A 86 1.22 -1.36 -14.16
N ASP A 87 2.36 -2.03 -14.04
CA ASP A 87 3.28 -2.29 -15.17
C ASP A 87 3.63 -1.02 -15.99
N GLY A 88 3.63 0.15 -15.34
CA GLY A 88 3.90 1.46 -15.97
C GLY A 88 2.69 2.12 -16.63
N GLU A 89 1.53 1.46 -16.68
CA GLU A 89 0.28 2.06 -17.13
C GLU A 89 -0.42 2.82 -15.98
N ILE A 90 -0.90 4.03 -16.26
CA ILE A 90 -1.50 4.91 -15.26
C ILE A 90 -3.02 4.72 -15.23
N TYR A 91 -3.55 4.47 -14.04
CA TYR A 91 -4.97 4.37 -13.76
C TYR A 91 -5.39 5.45 -12.77
N ASP A 92 -6.29 6.33 -13.19
CA ASP A 92 -6.90 7.34 -12.32
C ASP A 92 -8.00 6.71 -11.46
N ASN A 93 -7.85 6.78 -10.14
CA ASN A 93 -8.82 6.18 -9.21
C ASN A 93 -10.06 7.07 -9.00
N PHE A 94 -10.00 8.33 -9.44
CA PHE A 94 -11.11 9.29 -9.38
C PHE A 94 -11.16 10.07 -10.70
N ALA A 95 -12.35 10.21 -11.27
CA ALA A 95 -12.55 11.09 -12.41
C ALA A 95 -12.55 12.56 -11.95
N ASP A 96 -11.77 13.41 -12.61
CA ASP A 96 -11.83 14.86 -12.47
C ASP A 96 -13.14 15.40 -13.05
N THR A 97 -14.29 15.11 -12.44
CA THR A 97 -15.54 15.78 -12.81
C THR A 97 -16.54 15.81 -11.66
N VAL A 98 -16.61 16.94 -10.97
CA VAL A 98 -17.84 17.38 -10.32
C VAL A 98 -18.38 18.55 -11.15
N THR A 99 -19.17 18.25 -12.18
CA THR A 99 -19.94 19.29 -12.87
C THR A 99 -21.17 19.58 -12.01
N PHE A 100 -21.08 20.60 -11.16
CA PHE A 100 -22.28 21.23 -10.64
C PHE A 100 -22.90 22.05 -11.77
N SER A 101 -23.92 21.51 -12.41
CA SER A 101 -24.86 22.31 -13.19
C SER A 101 -25.89 22.86 -12.19
N PHE A 102 -25.91 24.18 -12.05
CA PHE A 102 -26.92 24.93 -11.27
C PHE A 102 -28.29 24.87 -11.94
#